data_AF-D8PPR8-F1
#
_entry.id   AF-D8PPR8-F1
#
_cell.length_a   1.000
_cell.length_b   1.000
_cell.length_c   1.000
_cell.angle_alpha   90.00
_cell.angle_beta   90.00
_cell.angle_gamma   90.00
#
_symmetry.space_group_name_H-M   'P 1'
#
loop_
_entity.id
_entity.type
_entity.pdbx_description
1 polymer ?
#
loop_
_entity_poly.entity_id
_entity_poly.type
_entity_poly.pdbx_seq_one_letter_code
_entity_poly.pdbx_strand_id
1 'polypeptide(L)'
;MLYDPVEAGNYAKEIPSLVSMCQRVAAYNADCILSLRGSLPVEFLPPILAQAQAEDLVRWEEDWPEIAELTRPVWKNVLRKRFPKEWQQLEAENKDPESWSECFTMFKEQETRRFEEAVNKLRNARADEDQRKQLRMTKVDAKLPPPKQRKYGQSWAPKTALQKTYTKASRQQQATFARTAPPAFTPKSYASLTRGARFNALEVQVR
;
A
#
# COMPACT_ATOMS: atom_id res chain seq x y z
N MET A 1 70.83 35.56 13.59
CA MET A 1 69.53 35.86 14.21
C MET A 1 69.24 37.34 14.02
N LEU A 2 68.46 37.68 13.00
CA LEU A 2 67.63 38.87 13.00
C LEU A 2 66.30 38.42 12.41
N TYR A 3 65.26 38.65 13.19
CA TYR A 3 63.89 38.27 12.93
C TYR A 3 63.34 39.28 11.91
N ASP A 4 63.21 38.88 10.65
CA ASP A 4 62.49 39.70 9.67
C ASP A 4 61.01 39.72 10.09
N PRO A 5 60.42 40.89 10.36
CA PRO A 5 59.01 40.97 10.69
C PRO A 5 58.22 40.59 9.45
N VAL A 6 57.35 39.59 9.58
CA VAL A 6 56.30 39.26 8.62
C VAL A 6 55.46 40.52 8.46
N GLU A 7 55.71 41.26 7.38
CA GLU A 7 54.86 42.37 6.99
C GLU A 7 53.43 41.85 6.89
N ALA A 8 52.56 42.40 7.73
CA ALA A 8 51.12 42.31 7.59
C ALA A 8 50.70 43.10 6.34
N GLY A 9 51.09 42.57 5.17
CA GLY A 9 50.84 43.13 3.87
C GLY A 9 49.47 42.70 3.34
N ASN A 10 48.49 43.56 3.59
CA ASN A 10 47.39 43.83 2.67
C ASN A 10 46.28 42.75 2.52
N TYR A 11 45.47 42.54 3.57
CA TYR A 11 44.12 41.96 3.45
C TYR A 11 43.07 42.98 2.94
N ALA A 12 43.50 44.00 2.18
CA ALA A 12 42.56 44.78 1.40
C ALA A 12 41.99 43.83 0.35
N LYS A 13 40.74 43.38 0.56
CA LYS A 13 39.96 42.60 -0.41
C LYS A 13 40.15 43.25 -1.78
N GLU A 14 41.01 42.66 -2.61
CA GLU A 14 41.19 43.10 -3.98
C GLU A 14 39.81 43.11 -4.63
N ILE A 15 39.48 44.21 -5.31
CA ILE A 15 38.19 44.35 -5.95
C ILE A 15 38.07 43.19 -6.95
N PRO A 16 37.06 42.31 -6.80
CA PRO A 16 36.93 41.15 -7.67
C PRO A 16 36.79 41.61 -9.12
N SER A 17 37.38 40.87 -10.04
CA SER A 17 37.21 41.15 -11.47
C SER A 17 35.72 41.12 -11.84
N LEU A 18 35.34 41.89 -12.86
CA LEU A 18 33.97 41.88 -13.40
C LEU A 18 33.52 40.44 -13.71
N VAL A 19 34.42 39.64 -14.29
CA VAL A 19 34.21 38.23 -14.58
C VAL A 19 33.83 37.44 -13.33
N SER A 20 34.59 37.58 -12.25
CA SER A 20 34.33 36.89 -10.98
C SER A 20 32.99 37.31 -10.38
N MET A 21 32.64 38.60 -10.44
CA MET A 21 31.35 39.09 -9.97
C MET A 21 30.20 38.49 -10.78
N CYS A 22 30.31 38.49 -12.11
CA CYS A 22 29.30 37.91 -12.99
C CYS A 22 29.14 36.40 -12.77
N GLN A 23 30.25 35.65 -12.63
CA GLN A 23 30.21 34.21 -12.32
C GLN A 23 29.50 33.94 -11.00
N ARG A 24 29.74 34.75 -9.95
CA ARG A 24 29.07 34.58 -8.65
C ARG A 24 27.58 34.83 -8.74
N VAL A 25 27.17 35.87 -9.47
CA VAL A 25 25.74 36.17 -9.69
C VAL A 25 25.08 35.07 -10.53
N ALA A 26 25.74 34.59 -11.58
CA ALA A 26 25.24 33.50 -12.42
C ALA A 26 25.12 32.19 -11.63
N ALA A 27 26.11 31.86 -10.80
CA ALA A 27 26.07 30.68 -9.95
C ALA A 27 24.98 30.77 -8.87
N TYR A 28 24.74 31.96 -8.31
CA TYR A 28 23.68 32.17 -7.34
C TYR A 28 22.27 32.01 -7.95
N ASN A 29 22.11 32.42 -9.21
CA ASN A 29 20.83 32.32 -9.94
C ASN A 29 20.88 31.20 -11.00
N ALA A 30 21.54 30.09 -10.69
CA ALA A 30 21.71 28.97 -11.62
C ALA A 30 20.35 28.38 -12.04
N ASP A 31 19.35 28.42 -11.15
CA ASP A 31 17.97 28.00 -11.37
C ASP A 31 17.25 28.82 -12.47
N CYS A 32 17.63 30.08 -12.64
CA CYS A 32 17.06 30.97 -13.66
C CYS A 32 17.64 30.72 -15.06
N ILE A 33 18.70 29.92 -15.19
CA ILE A 33 19.37 29.65 -16.47
C ILE A 33 18.65 28.49 -17.17
N LEU A 34 17.90 28.81 -18.22
CA LEU A 34 17.10 27.83 -18.95
C LEU A 34 17.97 26.88 -19.78
N SER A 35 18.95 27.40 -20.51
CA SER A 35 19.85 26.60 -21.35
C SER A 35 21.29 27.11 -21.24
N LEU A 36 22.24 26.18 -21.11
CA LEU A 36 23.68 26.44 -21.07
C LEU A 36 24.33 26.35 -22.45
N ARG A 37 23.60 25.86 -23.45
CA ARG A 37 24.12 25.67 -24.81
C ARG A 37 24.29 27.02 -25.51
N GLY A 38 25.51 27.36 -25.93
CA GLY A 38 25.76 28.61 -26.65
C GLY A 38 27.19 29.12 -26.59
N SER A 39 27.35 30.44 -26.68
CA SER A 39 28.63 31.16 -26.81
C SER A 39 29.45 31.28 -25.52
N LEU A 40 29.06 30.57 -24.44
CA LEU A 40 29.77 30.64 -23.17
C LEU A 40 30.93 29.64 -23.18
N PRO A 41 32.19 30.08 -22.97
CA PRO A 41 33.31 29.16 -22.88
C PRO A 41 33.14 28.19 -21.70
N VAL A 42 33.57 26.94 -21.92
CA VAL A 42 33.43 25.84 -20.95
C VAL A 42 34.02 26.19 -19.58
N GLU A 43 35.07 27.00 -19.54
CA GLU A 43 35.77 27.44 -18.33
C GLU A 43 34.89 28.24 -17.35
N PHE A 44 33.79 28.85 -17.82
CA PHE A 44 32.89 29.64 -16.97
C PHE A 44 31.77 28.82 -16.34
N LEU A 45 31.56 27.58 -16.80
CA LEU A 45 30.49 26.70 -16.33
C LEU A 45 30.71 26.10 -14.93
N PRO A 46 31.93 25.68 -14.52
CA PRO A 46 32.14 25.02 -13.22
C PRO A 46 31.53 25.72 -12.01
N PRO A 47 31.67 27.06 -11.81
CA PRO A 47 31.04 27.72 -10.67
C PRO A 47 29.52 27.69 -10.72
N ILE A 48 28.92 27.72 -11.92
CA ILE A 48 27.47 27.67 -12.12
C ILE A 48 26.95 26.26 -11.84
N LEU A 49 27.60 25.25 -12.44
CA LEU A 49 27.26 23.85 -12.26
C LEU A 49 27.36 23.42 -10.78
N ALA A 50 28.36 23.93 -10.05
CA ALA A 50 28.54 23.58 -8.63
C ALA A 50 27.38 24.03 -7.72
N GLN A 51 26.61 25.05 -8.11
CA GLN A 51 25.46 25.56 -7.36
C GLN A 51 24.11 25.13 -7.95
N ALA A 52 24.12 24.51 -9.12
CA ALA A 52 22.92 24.09 -9.81
C ALA A 52 22.13 23.04 -9.00
N GLN A 53 20.80 23.10 -9.12
CA GLN A 53 19.93 22.06 -8.56
C GLN A 53 19.97 20.83 -9.45
N ALA A 54 19.67 19.68 -8.86
CA ALA A 54 19.71 18.40 -9.59
C ALA A 54 18.74 18.40 -10.78
N GLU A 55 17.58 19.02 -10.64
CA GLU A 55 16.58 19.18 -11.71
C GLU A 55 17.11 20.02 -12.89
N ASP A 56 17.87 21.08 -12.61
CA ASP A 56 18.47 21.92 -13.65
C ASP A 56 19.59 21.17 -14.39
N LEU A 57 20.38 20.37 -13.67
CA LEU A 57 21.42 19.52 -14.26
C LEU A 57 20.83 18.49 -15.23
N VAL A 58 19.70 17.84 -14.88
CA VAL A 58 19.01 16.93 -15.82
C VAL A 58 18.57 17.68 -17.08
N ARG A 59 17.92 18.83 -16.92
CA ARG A 59 17.46 19.65 -18.05
C ARG A 59 18.62 20.05 -18.97
N TRP A 60 19.75 20.47 -18.41
CA TRP A 60 20.89 20.90 -19.21
C TRP A 60 21.59 19.73 -19.93
N GLU A 61 21.63 18.53 -19.34
CA GLU A 61 22.16 17.34 -20.02
C GLU A 61 21.25 16.86 -21.15
N GLU A 62 19.92 16.98 -21.00
CA GLU A 62 18.97 16.73 -22.09
C GLU A 62 19.18 17.69 -23.28
N ASP A 63 19.46 18.97 -22.99
CA ASP A 63 19.73 20.01 -23.99
C ASP A 63 21.14 19.90 -24.63
N TRP A 64 22.14 19.49 -23.84
CA TRP A 64 23.54 19.44 -24.25
C TRP A 64 24.27 18.22 -23.65
N PRO A 65 24.21 17.06 -24.32
CA PRO A 65 24.77 15.80 -23.80
C PRO A 65 26.29 15.82 -23.57
N GLU A 66 27.04 16.67 -24.27
CA GLU A 66 28.51 16.74 -24.14
C GLU A 66 28.95 17.35 -22.80
N ILE A 67 28.05 18.02 -22.05
CA ILE A 67 28.35 18.58 -20.73
C ILE A 67 28.53 17.50 -19.65
N ALA A 68 28.16 16.24 -19.94
CA ALA A 68 28.16 15.13 -18.99
C ALA A 68 29.51 14.93 -18.25
N GLU A 69 30.63 15.18 -18.93
CA GLU A 69 31.95 15.08 -18.31
C GLU A 69 32.17 16.16 -17.22
N LEU A 70 31.65 17.36 -17.44
CA LEU A 70 31.78 18.51 -16.52
C LEU A 70 30.80 18.42 -15.34
N THR A 71 29.62 17.84 -15.56
CA THR A 71 28.58 17.65 -14.54
C THR A 71 28.85 16.44 -13.65
N ARG A 72 29.61 15.44 -14.11
CA ARG A 72 29.98 14.24 -13.34
C ARG A 72 30.41 14.50 -11.89
N PRO A 73 31.37 15.40 -11.58
CA PRO A 73 31.75 15.69 -10.19
C PRO A 73 30.63 16.35 -9.37
N VAL A 74 29.75 17.11 -10.03
CA VAL A 74 28.57 17.72 -9.39
C VAL A 74 27.56 16.65 -9.02
N TRP A 75 27.27 15.72 -9.95
CA TRP A 75 26.38 14.60 -9.69
C TRP A 75 26.83 13.72 -8.52
N LYS A 76 28.11 13.37 -8.45
CA LYS A 76 28.66 12.60 -7.32
C LYS A 76 28.39 13.31 -5.99
N ASN A 77 28.54 14.63 -5.95
CA ASN A 77 28.25 15.42 -4.74
C ASN A 77 26.75 15.48 -4.42
N VAL A 78 25.90 15.66 -5.43
CA VAL A 78 24.43 15.68 -5.27
C VAL A 78 23.93 14.34 -4.74
N LEU A 79 24.31 13.23 -5.38
CA LEU A 79 23.89 11.88 -5.00
C LEU A 79 24.37 11.51 -3.60
N ARG A 80 25.65 11.77 -3.29
CA ARG A 80 26.21 11.52 -1.95
C ARG A 80 25.48 12.29 -0.85
N LYS A 81 25.06 13.54 -1.12
CA LYS A 81 24.33 14.38 -0.16
C LYS A 81 22.86 13.96 -0.01
N ARG A 82 22.17 13.69 -1.13
CA ARG A 82 20.72 13.45 -1.14
C ARG A 82 20.35 12.01 -0.82
N PHE A 83 21.14 11.05 -1.29
CA PHE A 83 20.88 9.61 -1.22
C PHE A 83 22.09 8.85 -0.68
N PRO A 84 22.46 9.05 0.61
CA PRO A 84 23.68 8.47 1.17
C PRO A 84 23.68 6.93 1.20
N LYS A 85 22.51 6.30 1.35
CA LYS A 85 22.40 4.83 1.40
C LYS A 85 22.57 4.21 0.03
N GLU A 86 21.88 4.77 -0.96
CA GLU A 86 21.96 4.36 -2.36
C GLU A 86 23.36 4.65 -2.93
N TRP A 87 23.98 5.77 -2.53
CA TRP A 87 25.37 6.08 -2.86
C TRP A 87 26.34 5.01 -2.36
N GLN A 88 26.23 4.59 -1.10
CA GLN A 88 27.09 3.54 -0.53
C GLN A 88 26.95 2.21 -1.27
N GLN A 89 25.75 1.89 -1.75
CA GLN A 89 25.51 0.69 -2.56
C GLN A 89 26.19 0.80 -3.93
N LEU A 90 26.04 1.94 -4.60
CA LEU A 90 26.68 2.20 -5.90
C LEU A 90 28.21 2.16 -5.80
N GLU A 91 28.77 2.73 -4.73
CA GLU A 91 30.20 2.69 -4.44
C GLU A 91 30.70 1.27 -4.13
N ALA A 92 29.93 0.48 -3.36
CA ALA A 92 30.25 -0.92 -3.08
C ALA A 92 30.23 -1.80 -4.35
N GLU A 93 29.35 -1.48 -5.31
CA GLU A 93 29.27 -2.18 -6.59
C GLU A 93 30.39 -1.79 -7.56
N ASN A 94 31.19 -0.75 -7.27
CA ASN A 94 32.23 -0.20 -8.17
C ASN A 94 31.74 0.07 -9.60
N LYS A 95 30.44 0.37 -9.76
CA LYS A 95 29.83 0.69 -11.05
C LYS A 95 29.84 2.20 -11.21
N ASP A 96 30.72 2.71 -12.06
CA ASP A 96 30.54 4.04 -12.63
C ASP A 96 29.44 3.93 -13.70
N PRO A 97 28.25 4.51 -13.49
CA PRO A 97 27.20 4.50 -14.49
C PRO A 97 27.61 5.31 -15.73
N GLU A 98 27.09 4.90 -16.89
CA GLU A 98 27.28 5.63 -18.16
C GLU A 98 26.62 7.02 -18.11
N SER A 99 25.49 7.13 -17.40
CA SER A 99 24.78 8.39 -17.16
C SER A 99 24.48 8.60 -15.67
N TRP A 100 25.00 9.68 -15.12
CA TRP A 100 24.76 10.05 -13.72
C TRP A 100 23.38 10.69 -13.50
N SER A 101 22.82 11.35 -14.52
CA SER A 101 21.46 11.89 -14.49
C SER A 101 20.41 10.79 -14.42
N GLU A 102 20.58 9.71 -15.19
CA GLU A 102 19.69 8.54 -15.12
C GLU A 102 19.73 7.87 -13.73
N CYS A 103 20.91 7.80 -13.11
CA CYS A 103 21.02 7.29 -11.75
C CYS A 103 20.24 8.17 -10.76
N PHE A 104 20.28 9.48 -10.92
CA PHE A 104 19.51 10.41 -10.10
C PHE A 104 18.01 10.24 -10.29
N THR A 105 17.52 10.13 -11.54
CA THR A 105 16.08 9.94 -11.81
C THR A 105 15.59 8.62 -11.23
N MET A 106 16.37 7.54 -11.38
CA MET A 106 16.08 6.25 -10.76
C MET A 106 16.00 6.31 -9.23
N PHE A 107 16.96 6.95 -8.56
CA PHE A 107 16.91 7.09 -7.09
C PHE A 107 15.73 7.95 -6.63
N LYS A 108 15.43 9.02 -7.37
CA LYS A 108 14.26 9.87 -7.11
C LYS A 108 12.96 9.08 -7.25
N GLU A 109 12.81 8.27 -8.29
CA GLU A 109 11.64 7.41 -8.49
C GLU A 109 11.51 6.32 -7.41
N GLN A 110 12.63 5.76 -6.94
CA GLN A 110 12.61 4.82 -5.82
C GLN A 110 12.17 5.51 -4.52
N GLU A 111 12.61 6.74 -4.27
CA GLU A 111 12.19 7.53 -3.11
C GLU A 111 10.69 7.84 -3.17
N THR A 112 10.18 8.30 -4.32
CA THR A 112 8.74 8.59 -4.50
C THR A 112 7.91 7.33 -4.32
N ARG A 113 8.32 6.21 -4.90
CA ARG A 113 7.64 4.92 -4.74
C ARG A 113 7.60 4.47 -3.28
N ARG A 114 8.71 4.57 -2.54
CA ARG A 114 8.75 4.23 -1.10
C ARG A 114 7.81 5.13 -0.30
N PHE A 115 7.74 6.41 -0.64
CA PHE A 115 6.83 7.36 -0.01
C PHE A 115 5.37 7.01 -0.30
N GLU A 116 5.02 6.74 -1.55
CA GLU A 116 3.68 6.32 -1.96
C GLU A 116 3.24 5.02 -1.28
N GLU A 117 4.13 4.04 -1.20
CA GLU A 117 3.88 2.79 -0.48
C GLU A 117 3.60 3.04 1.01
N ALA A 118 4.34 3.96 1.65
CA ALA A 118 4.10 4.34 3.04
C ALA A 118 2.76 5.06 3.23
N VAL A 119 2.42 5.98 2.33
CA VAL A 119 1.12 6.68 2.32
C VAL A 119 -0.02 5.69 2.11
N ASN A 120 0.11 4.75 1.19
CA ASN A 120 -0.90 3.72 0.92
C ASN A 120 -1.06 2.77 2.11
N LYS A 121 0.04 2.36 2.76
CA LYS A 121 -0.02 1.57 4.00
C LYS A 121 -0.79 2.30 5.10
N LEU A 122 -0.56 3.61 5.28
CA LEU A 122 -1.29 4.41 6.26
C LEU A 122 -2.79 4.53 5.92
N ARG A 123 -3.12 4.77 4.66
CA ARG A 123 -4.52 4.82 4.18
C ARG A 123 -5.23 3.50 4.41
N ASN A 124 -4.60 2.39 4.05
CA ASN A 124 -5.15 1.04 4.24
C ASN A 124 -5.34 0.73 5.72
N ALA A 125 -4.36 1.04 6.57
CA ALA A 125 -4.48 0.81 8.02
C ALA A 125 -5.67 1.57 8.64
N ARG A 126 -5.93 2.81 8.19
CA ARG A 126 -7.11 3.58 8.64
C ARG A 126 -8.41 2.94 8.15
N ALA A 127 -8.47 2.57 6.87
CA ALA A 127 -9.64 1.91 6.30
C ALA A 127 -9.95 0.58 7.02
N ASP A 128 -8.93 -0.22 7.31
CA ASP A 128 -9.06 -1.48 8.05
C ASP A 128 -9.57 -1.25 9.48
N GLU A 129 -9.09 -0.20 10.15
CA GLU A 129 -9.57 0.16 11.48
C GLU A 129 -11.05 0.58 11.46
N ASP A 130 -11.45 1.39 10.48
CA ASP A 130 -12.83 1.83 10.31
C ASP A 130 -13.75 0.67 9.95
N GLN A 131 -13.32 -0.25 9.08
CA GLN A 131 -14.04 -1.50 8.81
C GLN A 131 -14.16 -2.35 10.09
N ARG A 132 -13.11 -2.46 10.89
CA ARG A 132 -13.15 -3.19 12.15
C ARG A 132 -14.13 -2.57 13.15
N LYS A 133 -14.21 -1.24 13.19
CA LYS A 133 -15.22 -0.51 13.99
C LYS A 133 -16.63 -0.81 13.47
N GLN A 134 -16.86 -0.70 12.16
CA GLN A 134 -18.16 -1.00 11.55
C GLN A 134 -18.61 -2.45 11.80
N LEU A 135 -17.71 -3.43 11.72
CA LEU A 135 -18.01 -4.83 12.02
C LEU A 135 -18.36 -5.06 13.50
N ARG A 136 -17.78 -4.28 14.42
CA ARG A 136 -18.10 -4.31 15.86
C ARG A 136 -19.37 -3.55 16.21
N MET A 137 -19.79 -2.60 15.37
CA MET A 137 -21.07 -1.92 15.53
C MET A 137 -22.19 -2.90 15.24
N THR A 138 -22.97 -3.24 16.27
CA THR A 138 -24.19 -4.02 16.10
C THR A 138 -25.16 -3.16 15.28
N LYS A 139 -25.59 -3.65 14.11
CA LYS A 139 -26.63 -2.98 13.32
C LYS A 139 -27.89 -2.91 14.18
N VAL A 140 -28.23 -1.73 14.66
CA VAL A 140 -29.47 -1.49 15.40
C VAL A 140 -30.57 -1.40 14.35
N ASP A 141 -31.21 -2.53 14.06
CA ASP A 141 -32.41 -2.55 13.22
C ASP A 141 -33.57 -1.91 13.99
N ALA A 142 -34.08 -0.78 13.48
CA ALA A 142 -35.27 -0.10 14.01
C ALA A 142 -36.57 -0.93 13.83
N LYS A 143 -36.50 -2.01 13.03
CA LYS A 143 -37.62 -2.88 12.75
C LYS A 143 -37.57 -4.09 13.69
N LEU A 144 -38.48 -4.11 14.66
CA LEU A 144 -38.64 -5.25 15.56
C LEU A 144 -38.87 -6.53 14.71
N PRO A 145 -38.12 -7.62 14.96
CA PRO A 145 -38.36 -8.87 14.28
C PRO A 145 -39.79 -9.34 14.57
N PRO A 146 -40.51 -9.91 13.59
CA PRO A 146 -41.88 -10.34 13.77
C PRO A 146 -41.98 -11.33 14.93
N PRO A 147 -43.02 -11.24 15.78
CA PRO A 147 -43.15 -12.11 16.95
C PRO A 147 -43.16 -13.57 16.51
N LYS A 148 -42.16 -14.32 16.95
CA LYS A 148 -42.02 -15.74 16.62
C LYS A 148 -43.19 -16.51 17.24
N GLN A 149 -44.10 -17.03 16.41
CA GLN A 149 -45.19 -17.87 16.89
C GLN A 149 -44.61 -19.09 17.64
N ARG A 150 -44.95 -19.20 18.93
CA ARG A 150 -44.54 -20.30 19.78
C ARG A 150 -45.36 -21.53 19.42
N LYS A 151 -44.69 -22.67 19.18
CA LYS A 151 -45.37 -23.97 19.10
C LYS A 151 -45.91 -24.33 20.49
N TYR A 152 -47.12 -24.88 20.54
CA TYR A 152 -47.76 -25.36 21.77
C TYR A 152 -46.79 -26.21 22.60
N GLY A 153 -46.70 -25.93 23.92
CA GLY A 153 -45.82 -26.64 24.86
C GLY A 153 -44.42 -26.05 25.08
N GLN A 154 -44.07 -24.91 24.47
CA GLN A 154 -42.81 -24.20 24.78
C GLN A 154 -42.94 -23.38 26.08
N SER A 155 -42.03 -23.63 27.04
CA SER A 155 -41.94 -22.86 28.30
C SER A 155 -41.71 -21.36 28.05
N TRP A 156 -42.32 -20.52 28.91
CA TRP A 156 -42.23 -19.06 28.86
C TRP A 156 -40.81 -18.55 29.15
N ALA A 157 -40.03 -19.29 29.95
CA ALA A 157 -38.70 -18.90 30.38
C ALA A 157 -37.65 -18.97 29.25
N PRO A 158 -36.76 -17.97 29.11
CA PRO A 158 -35.66 -18.02 28.16
C PRO A 158 -34.68 -19.13 28.55
N LYS A 159 -34.37 -20.01 27.60
CA LYS A 159 -33.38 -21.08 27.83
C LYS A 159 -32.01 -20.48 28.10
N THR A 160 -31.34 -20.94 29.15
CA THR A 160 -29.96 -20.56 29.47
C THR A 160 -29.01 -21.03 28.37
N ALA A 161 -27.81 -20.43 28.30
CA ALA A 161 -26.79 -20.83 27.33
C ALA A 161 -26.48 -22.34 27.41
N LEU A 162 -26.40 -22.89 28.63
CA LEU A 162 -26.17 -24.31 28.89
C LEU A 162 -27.32 -25.20 28.40
N GLN A 163 -28.58 -24.77 28.57
CA GLN A 163 -29.73 -25.52 28.05
C GLN A 163 -29.73 -25.56 26.52
N LYS A 164 -29.34 -24.46 25.87
CA LYS A 164 -29.25 -24.37 24.41
C LYS A 164 -28.14 -25.28 23.86
N THR A 165 -26.97 -25.29 24.48
CA THR A 165 -25.87 -26.18 24.08
C THR A 165 -26.26 -27.64 24.29
N TYR A 166 -26.87 -27.98 25.43
CA TYR A 166 -27.35 -29.34 25.71
C TYR A 166 -28.38 -29.82 24.69
N THR A 167 -29.41 -29.02 24.39
CA THR A 167 -30.42 -29.42 23.39
C THR A 167 -29.86 -29.54 21.98
N LYS A 168 -28.90 -28.69 21.61
CA LYS A 168 -28.25 -28.76 20.29
C LYS A 168 -27.34 -29.99 20.18
N ALA A 169 -26.55 -30.27 21.21
CA ALA A 169 -25.69 -31.45 21.29
C ALA A 169 -26.51 -32.74 21.27
N SER A 170 -27.59 -32.80 22.05
CA SER A 170 -28.51 -33.95 22.09
C SER A 170 -29.16 -34.23 20.73
N ARG A 171 -29.65 -33.19 20.03
CA ARG A 171 -30.18 -33.34 18.65
C ARG A 171 -29.13 -33.84 17.68
N GLN A 172 -27.89 -33.36 17.81
CA GLN A 172 -26.80 -33.78 16.94
C GLN A 172 -26.41 -35.24 17.18
N GLN A 173 -26.34 -35.66 18.45
CA GLN A 173 -26.15 -37.07 18.81
C GLN A 173 -27.28 -37.95 18.26
N GLN A 174 -28.54 -37.55 18.47
CA GLN A 174 -29.69 -38.31 17.97
C GLN A 174 -29.70 -38.45 16.44
N ALA A 175 -29.34 -37.38 15.72
CA ALA A 175 -29.21 -37.42 14.26
C ALA A 175 -28.07 -38.34 13.78
N THR A 176 -26.97 -38.42 14.52
CA THR A 176 -25.86 -39.34 14.22
C THR A 176 -26.28 -40.79 14.45
N PHE A 177 -26.90 -41.10 15.59
CA PHE A 177 -27.33 -42.47 15.91
C PHE A 177 -28.50 -42.96 15.04
N ALA A 178 -29.40 -42.07 14.61
CA ALA A 178 -30.48 -42.42 13.70
C ALA A 178 -29.97 -42.87 12.30
N ARG A 179 -28.76 -42.45 11.90
CA ARG A 179 -28.14 -42.87 10.64
C ARG A 179 -27.42 -44.21 10.72
N THR A 180 -27.10 -44.67 11.93
CA THR A 180 -26.37 -45.93 12.17
C THR A 180 -27.26 -47.07 12.65
N ALA A 181 -28.56 -46.82 12.84
CA ALA A 181 -29.51 -47.86 13.23
C ALA A 181 -29.85 -48.76 12.02
N PRO A 182 -29.68 -50.09 12.11
CA PRO A 182 -30.11 -51.01 11.04
C PRO A 182 -31.63 -50.95 10.87
N PRO A 183 -32.16 -51.20 9.65
CA PRO A 183 -33.59 -51.18 9.41
C PRO A 183 -34.30 -52.21 10.30
N ALA A 184 -35.31 -51.76 11.05
CA ALA A 184 -36.09 -52.63 11.93
C ALA A 184 -36.76 -53.75 11.12
N PHE A 185 -36.67 -54.98 11.64
CA PHE A 185 -37.34 -56.15 11.09
C PHE A 185 -38.86 -55.95 11.18
N THR A 186 -39.53 -55.70 10.07
CA THR A 186 -40.99 -55.67 10.00
C THR A 186 -41.49 -57.11 9.92
N PRO A 187 -42.20 -57.66 10.93
CA PRO A 187 -42.82 -58.96 10.79
C PRO A 187 -43.94 -58.87 9.74
N LYS A 188 -43.91 -59.78 8.75
CA LYS A 188 -44.95 -59.89 7.73
C LYS A 188 -46.28 -60.24 8.40
N SER A 189 -47.26 -59.35 8.27
CA SER A 189 -48.64 -59.59 8.65
C SER A 189 -49.27 -60.60 7.68
N TYR A 190 -49.50 -61.82 8.13
CA TYR A 190 -50.35 -62.77 7.41
C TYR A 190 -51.81 -62.45 7.73
N ALA A 191 -52.49 -61.76 6.83
CA ALA A 191 -53.94 -61.64 6.86
C ALA A 191 -54.54 -62.89 6.20
N SER A 192 -55.09 -63.80 7.01
CA SER A 192 -56.09 -64.77 6.56
C SER A 192 -57.46 -64.18 6.82
N LEU A 193 -58.36 -64.25 5.83
CA LEU A 193 -59.84 -64.24 5.93
C LEU A 193 -60.40 -64.33 4.49
N THR A 194 -60.76 -65.54 4.04
CA THR A 194 -62.15 -66.03 3.94
C THR A 194 -63.06 -65.27 2.98
N ARG A 195 -63.21 -65.89 1.80
CA ARG A 195 -64.39 -66.04 0.92
C ARG A 195 -65.71 -65.42 1.42
N GLY A 196 -66.33 -64.57 0.59
CA GLY A 196 -67.71 -64.15 0.77
C GLY A 196 -68.18 -63.13 -0.27
N ALA A 197 -68.53 -63.59 -1.47
CA ALA A 197 -69.29 -62.81 -2.43
C ALA A 197 -70.71 -62.55 -1.90
N ARG A 198 -71.26 -61.35 -2.13
CA ARG A 198 -72.69 -61.16 -2.43
C ARG A 198 -72.97 -59.77 -3.03
N PHE A 199 -73.78 -59.83 -4.07
CA PHE A 199 -74.28 -58.79 -4.97
C PHE A 199 -75.48 -58.02 -4.38
N ASN A 200 -75.75 -56.87 -5.00
CA ASN A 200 -76.99 -56.07 -5.05
C ASN A 200 -77.36 -55.29 -3.76
N ALA A 201 -77.95 -54.11 -3.80
CA ALA A 201 -78.91 -53.60 -4.78
C ALA A 201 -78.91 -52.06 -4.94
N LEU A 202 -79.57 -51.66 -6.03
CA LEU A 202 -79.99 -50.33 -6.46
C LEU A 202 -81.00 -49.67 -5.49
N GLU A 203 -80.94 -48.33 -5.38
CA GLU A 203 -82.10 -47.42 -5.24
C GLU A 203 -81.56 -45.98 -5.45
N VAL A 204 -81.79 -45.34 -6.60
CA VAL A 204 -82.96 -44.52 -6.99
C VAL A 204 -83.18 -43.29 -6.09
N GLN A 205 -82.53 -42.19 -6.50
CA GLN A 205 -83.08 -40.86 -6.81
C GLN A 205 -84.35 -40.37 -6.08
N VAL A 206 -84.28 -39.16 -5.50
CA VAL A 206 -84.99 -37.93 -5.92
C VAL A 206 -85.07 -36.91 -4.77
N ARG A 207 -84.65 -35.66 -5.10
CA ARG A 207 -84.89 -34.35 -4.48
C ARG A 207 -84.23 -33.99 -3.15
#